data_AF-A0A496UIC9-F1
#
_entry.id   AF-A0A496UIC9-F1
#
_cell.length_a   1.000
_cell.length_b   1.000
_cell.length_c   1.000
_cell.angle_alpha   90.00
_cell.angle_beta   90.00
_cell.angle_gamma   90.00
#
_symmetry.space_group_name_H-M   'P 1'
#
loop_
_entity.id
_entity.type
_entity.pdbx_description
1 polymer ?
#
loop_
_entity_poly.entity_id
_entity_poly.type
_entity_poly.pdbx_seq_one_letter_code
_entity_poly.pdbx_strand_id
1 'polypeptide(L)'
;VILDVLIIATGFVLRAIAGVTLAMDAGFTQVSISYWLIVCTFFLAIFLAFAKRRSEVISLGKDAADHRKILEEYSIPLLDEMMGIATAASIIGYSIYTVSERTLELVSTRLWLTIPFVTYGVFRYLYLIHIKGHGGSPDRLLLQDKPLLINILLWVVTVALSLTLYPGTATLQL
;
A
#
# COMPACT_ATOMS: atom_id res chain seq x y z
N VAL A 1 -21.88 -8.26 -1.31
CA VAL A 1 -20.71 -8.58 -0.47
C VAL A 1 -19.56 -7.60 -0.69
N ILE A 2 -18.89 -7.55 -1.85
CA ILE A 2 -17.65 -6.76 -2.10
C ILE A 2 -17.80 -5.22 -1.97
N LEU A 3 -19.03 -4.71 -2.07
CA LEU A 3 -19.29 -3.27 -2.01
C LEU A 3 -18.87 -2.63 -0.66
N ASP A 4 -18.89 -3.38 0.45
CA ASP A 4 -18.45 -2.86 1.74
C ASP A 4 -16.95 -2.49 1.73
N VAL A 5 -16.12 -3.36 1.15
CA VAL A 5 -14.68 -3.14 0.98
C VAL A 5 -14.41 -1.99 0.02
N LEU A 6 -15.16 -1.87 -1.08
CA LEU A 6 -15.01 -0.76 -2.02
C LEU A 6 -15.37 0.59 -1.38
N ILE A 7 -16.41 0.64 -0.56
CA ILE A 7 -16.79 1.84 0.19
C ILE A 7 -15.69 2.21 1.20
N ILE A 8 -15.15 1.23 1.93
CA ILE A 8 -14.03 1.45 2.86
C ILE A 8 -12.82 2.02 2.12
N ALA A 9 -12.41 1.41 1.02
CA ALA A 9 -11.27 1.85 0.22
C ALA A 9 -11.47 3.26 -0.35
N THR A 10 -12.68 3.55 -0.84
CA THR A 10 -13.05 4.90 -1.31
C THR A 10 -12.96 5.91 -0.17
N GLY A 11 -13.38 5.55 1.04
CA GLY A 11 -13.24 6.39 2.23
C GLY A 11 -11.78 6.75 2.54
N PHE A 12 -10.84 5.81 2.38
CA PHE A 12 -9.40 6.08 2.52
C PHE A 12 -8.89 7.03 1.44
N VAL A 13 -9.34 6.90 0.20
CA VAL A 13 -9.01 7.83 -0.88
C VAL A 13 -9.53 9.24 -0.57
N LEU A 14 -10.79 9.36 -0.14
CA LEU A 14 -11.37 10.65 0.26
C LEU A 14 -10.60 11.30 1.41
N ARG A 15 -10.16 10.51 2.40
CA ARG A 15 -9.28 11.01 3.48
C ARG A 15 -7.93 11.48 2.97
N ALA A 16 -7.32 10.79 2.02
CA ALA A 16 -6.06 11.21 1.41
C ALA A 16 -6.23 12.53 0.64
N ILE A 17 -7.31 12.66 -0.14
CA ILE A 17 -7.66 13.90 -0.84
C ILE A 17 -7.87 15.05 0.16
N ALA A 18 -8.68 14.83 1.20
CA ALA A 18 -8.92 15.81 2.24
C ALA A 18 -7.63 16.23 2.97
N GLY A 19 -6.70 15.30 3.19
CA GLY A 19 -5.39 15.59 3.78
C GLY A 19 -4.55 16.52 2.89
N VAL A 20 -4.57 16.31 1.58
CA VAL A 20 -3.89 17.19 0.62
C VAL A 20 -4.55 18.57 0.56
N THR A 21 -5.88 18.65 0.52
CA THR A 21 -6.57 19.95 0.49
C THR A 21 -6.31 20.77 1.75
N LEU A 22 -6.32 20.12 2.92
CA LEU A 22 -6.00 20.80 4.19
C LEU A 22 -4.53 21.26 4.23
N ALA A 23 -3.60 20.51 3.64
CA ALA A 23 -2.20 20.93 3.55
C ALA A 23 -2.05 22.16 2.64
N MET A 24 -2.79 22.22 1.53
CA MET A 24 -2.82 23.40 0.66
C MET A 24 -3.36 24.63 1.39
N ASP A 25 -4.46 24.48 2.14
CA ASP A 25 -5.06 25.55 2.95
C ASP A 25 -4.13 26.02 4.09
N ALA A 26 -3.30 25.12 4.63
CA ALA A 26 -2.30 25.43 5.65
C ALA A 26 -1.04 26.15 5.11
N GLY A 27 -1.00 26.51 3.82
CA GLY A 27 0.07 27.29 3.21
C GLY A 27 1.09 26.47 2.41
N PHE A 28 0.90 25.15 2.25
CA PHE A 28 1.77 24.32 1.41
C PHE A 28 1.31 24.33 -0.05
N THR A 29 1.55 25.42 -0.77
CA THR A 29 1.06 25.65 -2.14
C THR A 29 1.65 24.70 -3.19
N GLN A 30 2.75 24.01 -2.88
CA GLN A 30 3.43 23.08 -3.80
C GLN A 30 2.87 21.64 -3.76
N VAL A 31 1.90 21.36 -2.89
CA VAL A 31 1.33 20.01 -2.78
C VAL A 31 0.20 19.86 -3.79
N SER A 32 0.37 18.97 -4.76
CA SER A 32 -0.68 18.60 -5.70
C SER A 32 -1.07 17.13 -5.53
N ILE A 33 -2.35 16.83 -5.73
CA ILE A 33 -2.83 15.45 -5.70
C ILE A 33 -2.22 14.71 -6.90
N SER A 34 -1.36 13.73 -6.61
CA SER A 34 -0.85 12.83 -7.63
C SER A 34 -1.87 11.71 -7.87
N TYR A 35 -2.20 11.43 -9.14
CA TYR A 35 -3.04 10.29 -9.50
C TYR A 35 -2.50 8.96 -8.95
N TRP A 36 -1.18 8.84 -8.84
CA TRP A 36 -0.54 7.68 -8.23
C TRP A 36 -0.92 7.50 -6.76
N LEU A 37 -0.97 8.59 -5.98
CA LEU A 37 -1.35 8.54 -4.57
C LEU A 37 -2.75 7.96 -4.39
N ILE A 38 -3.70 8.37 -5.25
CA ILE A 38 -5.07 7.86 -5.25
C ILE A 38 -5.09 6.36 -5.53
N VAL A 39 -4.43 5.94 -6.61
CA VAL A 39 -4.41 4.54 -7.06
C VAL A 39 -3.78 3.63 -5.99
N CYS A 40 -2.60 4.00 -5.47
CA CYS A 40 -1.94 3.21 -4.43
C CYS A 40 -2.73 3.19 -3.12
N THR A 41 -3.32 4.31 -2.71
CA THR A 41 -4.17 4.36 -1.51
C THR A 41 -5.38 3.43 -1.65
N PHE A 42 -6.03 3.44 -2.81
CA PHE A 42 -7.19 2.61 -3.08
C PHE A 42 -6.85 1.11 -3.00
N PHE A 43 -5.84 0.65 -3.74
CA PHE A 43 -5.47 -0.77 -3.76
C PHE A 43 -4.89 -1.25 -2.43
N LEU A 44 -4.13 -0.41 -1.73
CA LEU A 44 -3.61 -0.75 -0.40
C LEU A 44 -4.76 -0.83 0.63
N ALA A 45 -5.76 0.05 0.55
CA ALA A 45 -6.92 -0.01 1.43
C ALA A 45 -7.77 -1.26 1.18
N ILE A 46 -7.98 -1.64 -0.10
CA ILE A 46 -8.64 -2.90 -0.47
C ILE A 46 -7.88 -4.09 0.14
N PHE A 47 -6.56 -4.11 -0.04
CA PHE A 47 -5.71 -5.17 0.47
C PHE A 47 -5.82 -5.31 1.99
N LEU A 48 -5.71 -4.21 2.74
CA LEU A 48 -5.83 -4.21 4.19
C LEU A 48 -7.23 -4.64 4.66
N ALA A 49 -8.28 -4.22 3.95
CA ALA A 49 -9.65 -4.61 4.25
C ALA A 49 -9.84 -6.12 4.09
N PHE A 50 -9.39 -6.71 2.98
CA PHE A 50 -9.46 -8.17 2.79
C PHE A 50 -8.56 -8.95 3.75
N ALA A 51 -7.36 -8.46 4.05
CA ALA A 51 -6.48 -9.08 5.05
C ALA A 51 -7.16 -9.16 6.43
N LYS A 52 -7.88 -8.09 6.81
CA LYS A 52 -8.69 -8.09 8.03
C LYS A 52 -9.84 -9.10 7.96
N ARG A 53 -10.59 -9.15 6.86
CA ARG A 53 -11.66 -10.14 6.66
C ARG A 53 -11.16 -11.56 6.78
N ARG A 54 -10.02 -11.86 6.16
CA ARG A 54 -9.36 -13.16 6.26
C ARG A 54 -9.02 -13.51 7.70
N SER A 55 -8.46 -12.56 8.45
CA SER A 55 -8.15 -12.76 9.87
C SER A 55 -9.40 -13.01 10.72
N GLU A 56 -10.50 -12.31 10.43
CA GLU A 56 -11.77 -12.51 11.13
C GLU A 56 -12.36 -13.90 10.82
N VAL A 57 -12.35 -14.33 9.55
CA VAL A 57 -12.81 -15.68 9.14
C VAL A 57 -11.99 -16.78 9.83
N ILE A 58 -10.65 -16.64 9.87
CA ILE A 58 -9.77 -17.62 10.54
C ILE A 58 -9.98 -17.62 12.05
N SER A 59 -10.13 -16.45 12.68
CA SER A 59 -10.20 -16.33 14.15
C SER A 59 -11.56 -16.72 14.72
N LEU A 60 -12.65 -16.49 14.00
CA LEU A 60 -14.01 -16.71 14.49
C LEU A 60 -14.59 -18.07 14.11
N GLY A 61 -14.04 -18.75 13.09
CA GLY A 61 -14.47 -20.10 12.72
C GLY A 61 -15.98 -20.20 12.47
N LYS A 62 -16.68 -21.03 13.25
CA LYS A 62 -18.14 -21.22 13.15
C LYS A 62 -18.97 -20.06 13.71
N ASP A 63 -18.39 -19.22 14.56
CA ASP A 63 -19.08 -18.08 15.20
C ASP A 63 -18.89 -16.78 14.40
N ALA A 64 -18.22 -16.83 13.24
CA ALA A 64 -17.98 -15.67 12.38
C ALA A 64 -19.27 -15.02 11.88
N ALA A 65 -20.29 -15.83 11.63
CA ALA A 65 -21.62 -15.43 11.17
C ALA A 65 -22.36 -14.55 12.19
N ASP A 66 -22.18 -14.84 13.48
CA ASP A 66 -22.81 -14.11 14.58
C ASP A 66 -22.22 -12.71 14.77
N HIS A 67 -21.00 -12.47 14.28
CA HIS A 67 -20.38 -11.14 14.30
C HIS A 67 -20.69 -10.32 13.05
N ARG A 68 -20.64 -10.92 11.85
CA ARG A 68 -21.21 -10.32 10.63
C ARG A 68 -21.63 -11.42 9.65
N LYS A 69 -22.91 -11.41 9.25
CA LYS A 69 -23.48 -12.31 8.23
C LYS A 69 -22.68 -12.36 6.92
N ILE A 70 -22.03 -11.26 6.55
CA ILE A 70 -21.24 -11.17 5.31
C ILE A 70 -20.00 -12.10 5.30
N LEU A 71 -19.54 -12.57 6.47
CA LEU A 71 -18.39 -13.48 6.54
C LEU A 71 -18.70 -14.91 6.07
N GLU A 72 -19.97 -15.33 6.06
CA GLU A 72 -20.36 -16.66 5.57
C GLU A 72 -20.13 -16.83 4.06
N GLU A 73 -20.17 -15.74 3.31
CA GLU A 73 -19.98 -15.75 1.85
C GLU A 73 -18.50 -15.75 1.42
N TYR A 74 -17.57 -15.56 2.34
CA TYR A 74 -16.14 -15.52 2.04
C TYR A 74 -15.45 -16.86 2.27
N SER A 75 -14.75 -17.36 1.26
CA SER A 75 -13.79 -18.45 1.40
C SER A 75 -12.36 -17.89 1.48
N ILE A 76 -11.49 -18.58 2.24
CA ILE A 76 -10.06 -18.19 2.33
C ILE A 76 -9.39 -18.11 0.95
N PRO A 77 -9.59 -19.08 0.03
CA PRO A 77 -8.97 -18.99 -1.31
C PRO A 77 -9.42 -17.76 -2.11
N LEU A 78 -10.70 -17.37 -2.00
CA LEU A 78 -11.21 -16.17 -2.67
C LEU A 78 -10.58 -14.89 -2.11
N LEU A 79 -10.45 -14.80 -0.78
CA LEU A 79 -9.81 -13.67 -0.12
C LEU A 79 -8.32 -13.58 -0.50
N ASP A 80 -7.63 -14.71 -0.57
CA ASP A 80 -6.22 -14.78 -0.96
C ASP A 80 -6.02 -14.31 -2.42
N GLU A 81 -6.92 -14.70 -3.34
CA GLU A 81 -6.91 -14.24 -4.74
C GLU A 81 -7.17 -12.72 -4.84
N MET A 82 -8.19 -12.20 -4.15
CA MET A 82 -8.49 -10.77 -4.13
C MET A 82 -7.34 -9.94 -3.54
N MET A 83 -6.70 -10.42 -2.47
CA MET A 83 -5.51 -9.82 -1.89
C MET A 83 -4.33 -9.84 -2.87
N GLY A 84 -4.14 -10.95 -3.61
CA GLY A 84 -3.14 -11.09 -4.66
C GLY A 84 -3.33 -10.06 -5.77
N ILE A 85 -4.56 -9.89 -6.27
CA ILE A 85 -4.88 -8.89 -7.30
C ILE A 85 -4.60 -7.47 -6.79
N ALA A 86 -5.01 -7.13 -5.57
CA ALA A 86 -4.80 -5.81 -4.99
C ALA A 86 -3.31 -5.49 -4.77
N THR A 87 -2.53 -6.46 -4.32
CA THR A 87 -1.08 -6.29 -4.12
C THR A 87 -0.32 -6.22 -5.44
N ALA A 88 -0.69 -7.02 -6.44
CA ALA A 88 -0.13 -6.94 -7.79
C ALA A 88 -0.40 -5.57 -8.43
N ALA A 89 -1.66 -5.10 -8.36
CA ALA A 89 -2.03 -3.77 -8.84
C ALA A 89 -1.24 -2.65 -8.13
N SER A 90 -0.97 -2.80 -6.83
CA SER A 90 -0.15 -1.86 -6.06
C SER A 90 1.31 -1.82 -6.53
N ILE A 91 1.93 -2.99 -6.77
CA ILE A 91 3.31 -3.09 -7.27
C ILE A 91 3.42 -2.50 -8.68
N ILE A 92 2.46 -2.82 -9.56
CA ILE A 92 2.43 -2.29 -10.93
C ILE A 92 2.24 -0.77 -10.91
N GLY A 93 1.28 -0.28 -10.10
CA GLY A 93 1.05 1.15 -9.94
C GLY A 93 2.27 1.90 -9.42
N TYR A 94 2.99 1.34 -8.45
CA TYR A 94 4.27 1.88 -7.99
C TYR A 94 5.33 1.89 -9.09
N SER A 95 5.49 0.78 -9.81
CA SER A 95 6.49 0.66 -10.86
C SER A 95 6.27 1.69 -11.97
N ILE A 96 5.03 1.85 -12.44
CA ILE A 96 4.66 2.88 -13.43
C ILE A 96 4.99 4.28 -12.91
N TYR A 97 4.71 4.56 -11.64
CA TYR A 97 5.04 5.84 -11.03
C TYR A 97 6.55 6.12 -11.04
N THR A 98 7.38 5.14 -10.67
CA THR A 98 8.83 5.34 -10.58
C THR A 98 9.50 5.65 -11.92
N VAL A 99 8.85 5.31 -13.04
CA VAL A 99 9.36 5.55 -14.40
C VAL A 99 8.58 6.62 -15.16
N SER A 100 7.54 7.20 -14.55
CA SER A 100 6.75 8.25 -15.21
C SER A 100 7.57 9.52 -15.41
N GLU A 101 7.31 10.23 -16.51
CA GLU A 101 7.99 11.49 -16.86
C GLU A 101 7.95 12.49 -15.70
N ARG A 102 6.78 12.65 -15.09
CA ARG A 102 6.58 13.50 -13.90
C ARG A 102 7.55 13.16 -12.77
N THR A 103 7.79 11.87 -12.50
CA THR A 103 8.70 11.43 -11.43
C THR A 103 10.15 11.65 -11.81
N LEU A 104 10.51 11.39 -13.08
CA LEU A 104 11.85 11.65 -13.60
C LEU A 104 12.21 13.14 -13.54
N GLU A 105 11.23 14.01 -13.78
CA GLU A 105 11.40 15.46 -13.77
C GLU A 105 11.40 16.05 -12.35
N LEU A 106 10.44 15.66 -11.51
CA LEU A 106 10.18 16.33 -10.23
C LEU A 106 10.79 15.62 -9.01
N VAL A 107 11.09 14.33 -9.11
CA VAL A 107 11.48 13.50 -7.96
C VAL A 107 12.89 12.95 -8.11
N SER A 108 13.10 12.00 -9.02
CA SER A 108 14.41 11.39 -9.25
C SER A 108 14.42 10.59 -10.54
N THR A 109 15.55 10.63 -11.24
CA THR A 109 15.77 9.83 -12.48
C THR A 109 16.00 8.34 -12.20
N ARG A 110 16.27 7.95 -10.95
CA ARG A 110 16.61 6.57 -10.56
C ARG A 110 15.73 6.03 -9.44
N LEU A 111 14.51 6.53 -9.32
CA LEU A 111 13.58 6.02 -8.30
C LEU A 111 13.22 4.56 -8.52
N TRP A 112 13.23 4.06 -9.77
CA TRP A 112 12.93 2.67 -10.11
C TRP A 112 13.82 1.62 -9.41
N LEU A 113 14.99 2.02 -8.88
CA LEU A 113 15.86 1.15 -8.06
C LEU A 113 15.18 0.66 -6.78
N THR A 114 14.09 1.31 -6.35
CA THR A 114 13.34 0.92 -5.15
C THR A 114 12.33 -0.20 -5.40
N ILE A 115 12.02 -0.53 -6.67
CA ILE A 115 11.02 -1.54 -7.05
C ILE A 115 11.30 -2.91 -6.38
N PRO A 116 12.54 -3.46 -6.41
CA PRO A 116 12.82 -4.76 -5.78
C PRO A 116 12.50 -4.78 -4.28
N PHE A 117 12.76 -3.69 -3.56
CA PHE A 117 12.47 -3.59 -2.13
C PHE A 117 10.97 -3.52 -1.84
N VAL A 118 10.21 -2.79 -2.65
CA VAL A 118 8.74 -2.75 -2.52
C VAL A 118 8.15 -4.13 -2.80
N THR A 119 8.58 -4.78 -3.88
CA THR A 119 8.15 -6.15 -4.24
C THR A 119 8.48 -7.15 -3.13
N TYR A 120 9.71 -7.11 -2.59
CA TYR A 120 10.09 -7.95 -1.46
C TYR A 120 9.21 -7.69 -0.24
N GLY A 121 8.97 -6.42 0.10
CA GLY A 121 8.14 -6.03 1.24
C GLY A 121 6.71 -6.59 1.13
N VAL A 122 6.10 -6.46 -0.04
CA VAL A 122 4.76 -7.00 -0.32
C VAL A 122 4.74 -8.52 -0.23
N PHE A 123 5.70 -9.21 -0.87
CA PHE A 123 5.78 -10.67 -0.81
C PHE A 123 6.05 -11.20 0.60
N ARG A 124 6.92 -10.53 1.36
CA ARG A 124 7.20 -10.87 2.76
C ARG A 124 5.95 -10.69 3.62
N TYR A 125 5.22 -9.60 3.40
CA TYR A 125 3.98 -9.34 4.12
C TYR A 125 2.90 -10.37 3.79
N LEU A 126 2.72 -10.73 2.51
CA LEU A 126 1.83 -11.83 2.12
C LEU A 126 2.25 -13.16 2.75
N TYR A 127 3.54 -13.50 2.73
CA TYR A 127 4.07 -14.70 3.39
C TYR A 127 3.72 -14.74 4.88
N LEU A 128 3.87 -13.62 5.59
CA LEU A 128 3.54 -13.53 7.01
C LEU A 128 2.05 -13.72 7.30
N ILE A 129 1.16 -13.20 6.44
CA ILE A 129 -0.29 -13.42 6.57
C ILE A 129 -0.66 -14.88 6.33
N HIS A 130 -0.10 -15.51 5.29
CA HIS A 130 -0.48 -16.86 4.89
C HIS A 130 0.11 -17.93 5.81
N ILE A 131 1.39 -17.80 6.19
CA ILE A 131 2.11 -18.84 6.92
C ILE A 131 2.04 -18.65 8.44
N LYS A 132 2.10 -17.40 8.93
CA LYS A 132 2.12 -17.15 10.37
C LYS A 132 0.75 -16.79 10.96
N GLY A 133 -0.30 -16.71 10.14
CA GLY A 133 -1.67 -16.42 10.59
C GLY A 133 -1.87 -15.02 11.20
N HIS A 134 -0.89 -14.12 11.08
CA HIS A 134 -0.89 -12.81 11.72
C HIS A 134 -1.62 -11.74 10.88
N GLY A 135 -2.87 -11.99 10.50
CA GLY A 135 -3.69 -11.03 9.72
C GLY A 135 -4.31 -9.90 10.55
N GLY A 136 -4.27 -9.99 11.88
CA GLY A 136 -5.08 -9.14 12.77
C GLY A 136 -4.52 -7.75 13.09
N SER A 137 -3.21 -7.51 12.93
CA SER A 137 -2.57 -6.21 13.23
C SER A 137 -1.39 -5.94 12.28
N PRO A 138 -1.62 -5.24 11.16
CA PRO A 138 -0.59 -4.90 10.16
C PRO A 138 0.61 -4.15 10.74
N ASP A 139 0.33 -3.23 11.66
CA ASP A 139 1.30 -2.36 12.33
C ASP A 139 2.27 -3.14 13.20
N ARG A 140 1.76 -4.09 14.01
CA ARG A 140 2.60 -4.95 14.84
C ARG A 140 3.43 -5.90 14.00
N LEU A 141 2.86 -6.41 12.91
CA LEU A 141 3.56 -7.31 12.00
C LEU A 141 4.79 -6.65 11.38
N LEU A 142 4.63 -5.40 10.92
CA LEU A 142 5.71 -4.60 10.32
C LEU A 142 6.87 -4.36 11.31
N LEU A 143 6.55 -4.13 12.58
CA LEU A 143 7.54 -3.84 13.62
C LEU A 143 8.20 -5.07 14.23
N GLN A 144 7.60 -6.26 14.09
CA GLN A 144 8.14 -7.49 14.68
C GLN A 144 9.02 -8.29 13.71
N ASP A 145 8.78 -8.20 12.39
CA ASP A 145 9.54 -8.96 11.41
C ASP A 145 10.86 -8.26 11.04
N LYS A 146 11.97 -8.76 11.59
CA LYS A 146 13.32 -8.21 11.33
C LYS A 146 13.66 -8.11 9.84
N PRO A 147 13.40 -9.13 8.99
CA PRO A 147 13.64 -9.01 7.55
C PRO A 147 12.85 -7.87 6.89
N LEU A 148 11.59 -7.69 7.27
CA LEU A 148 10.76 -6.61 6.76
C LEU A 148 11.27 -5.23 7.20
N LEU A 149 11.71 -5.07 8.45
CA LEU A 149 12.34 -3.85 8.94
C LEU A 149 13.64 -3.51 8.20
N ILE A 150 14.52 -4.50 7.99
CA ILE A 150 15.76 -4.31 7.22
C ILE A 150 15.43 -3.88 5.80
N ASN A 151 14.44 -4.50 5.16
CA ASN A 151 14.01 -4.12 3.82
C ASN A 151 13.48 -2.68 3.76
N ILE A 152 12.66 -2.27 4.74
CA ILE A 152 12.16 -0.90 4.84
C ILE A 152 13.33 0.09 4.99
N LEU A 153 14.33 -0.24 5.82
CA LEU A 153 15.51 0.59 6.01
C LEU A 153 16.32 0.72 4.71
N LEU A 154 16.58 -0.39 4.02
CA LEU A 154 17.28 -0.38 2.73
C LEU A 154 16.50 0.41 1.67
N TRP A 155 15.17 0.30 1.66
CA TRP A 155 14.30 1.09 0.80
C TRP A 155 14.42 2.59 1.09
N VAL A 156 14.34 3.01 2.35
CA VAL A 156 14.50 4.42 2.77
C VAL A 156 15.86 4.96 2.34
N VAL A 157 16.94 4.19 2.57
CA VAL A 157 18.30 4.56 2.15
C VAL A 157 18.36 4.70 0.63
N THR A 158 17.78 3.77 -0.12
CA THR A 158 17.76 3.83 -1.59
C THR A 158 16.99 5.05 -2.09
N VAL A 159 15.83 5.37 -1.51
CA VAL A 159 15.07 6.59 -1.82
C VAL A 159 15.91 7.83 -1.55
N ALA A 160 16.54 7.94 -0.38
CA ALA A 160 17.37 9.08 -0.01
C ALA A 160 18.58 9.26 -0.96
N LEU A 161 19.23 8.16 -1.34
CA LEU A 161 20.34 8.18 -2.30
C LEU A 161 19.86 8.56 -3.70
N SER A 162 18.73 8.03 -4.16
CA SER A 162 18.17 8.39 -5.47
C SER A 162 17.80 9.88 -5.53
N LEU A 163 17.27 10.45 -4.45
CA LEU A 163 16.94 11.88 -4.39
C LEU A 163 18.18 12.78 -4.34
N THR A 164 19.24 12.38 -3.64
CA THR A 164 20.44 13.22 -3.47
C THR A 164 21.45 13.09 -4.62
N LEU A 165 21.67 11.89 -5.15
CA LEU A 165 22.64 11.63 -6.22
C LEU A 165 22.05 11.79 -7.62
N TYR A 166 20.75 11.56 -7.76
CA TYR A 166 20.05 11.55 -9.05
C TYR A 166 18.75 12.35 -8.97
N PRO A 167 18.81 13.63 -8.59
CA PRO A 167 17.63 14.46 -8.45
C PRO A 167 16.92 14.64 -9.80
N GLY A 168 15.64 15.02 -9.75
CA GLY A 168 14.82 15.18 -10.94
C GLY A 168 15.38 16.22 -11.91
N THR A 169 15.22 16.01 -13.22
CA THR A 169 15.84 16.87 -14.24
C THR A 169 15.41 18.33 -14.15
N ALA A 170 14.19 18.62 -13.68
CA ALA A 170 13.71 19.98 -13.48
C ALA A 170 14.43 20.71 -12.34
N THR A 171 14.95 19.99 -11.35
CA THR A 171 15.72 20.58 -10.23
C THR A 171 17.14 20.97 -10.61
N LEU A 172 17.66 20.48 -11.73
CA LEU A 172 19.00 20.83 -12.24
C LEU A 172 18.99 22.10 -13.12
N GLN A 173 17.81 22.65 -13.43
CA GLN A 173 17.62 23.84 -14.27
C GLN A 173 17.37 25.14 -13.47
N LEU A 174 17.40 25.06 -12.14
CA LEU A 174 17.32 26.20 -11.20
C LEU A 174 18.70 26.47 -10.59
#